data_AF-A0A191WEX0-F1
#
_entry.id   AF-A0A191WEX0-F1
#
_cell.length_a   1.000
_cell.length_b   1.000
_cell.length_c   1.000
_cell.angle_alpha   90.00
_cell.angle_beta   90.00
_cell.angle_gamma   90.00
#
_symmetry.space_group_name_H-M   'P 1'
#
loop_
_entity.id
_entity.type
_entity.pdbx_description
1 polymer ?
#
loop_
_entity_poly.entity_id
_entity_poly.type
_entity_poly.pdbx_seq_one_letter_code
_entity_poly.pdbx_strand_id
1 'polypeptide(L)'
;MSAETLAGVAEAIREHVADTLGPEYILTDWFIGYATMYHEPDADEGIGFTHSYATSSTAPHAVLGVAQLATASLEGDLFGDGE
;
A
#
# COMPACT_ATOMS: atom_id res chain seq x y z
N MET A 1 4.38 -9.88 -0.88
CA MET A 1 3.50 -10.25 0.25
C MET A 1 2.84 -11.58 -0.03
N SER A 2 2.74 -12.51 0.94
CA SER A 2 2.08 -13.81 0.73
C SER A 2 0.55 -13.69 0.87
N ALA A 3 -0.19 -14.71 0.42
CA ALA A 3 -1.64 -14.76 0.60
C ALA A 3 -2.06 -14.80 2.08
N GLU A 4 -1.28 -15.47 2.93
CA GLU A 4 -1.50 -15.52 4.38
C GLU A 4 -1.34 -14.14 5.03
N THR A 5 -0.28 -13.40 4.67
CA THR A 5 -0.09 -12.03 5.17
C THR A 5 -1.23 -11.11 4.75
N LEU A 6 -1.69 -11.22 3.49
CA LEU A 6 -2.83 -10.43 2.99
C LEU A 6 -4.13 -10.74 3.76
N ALA A 7 -4.38 -12.02 4.07
CA ALA A 7 -5.53 -12.41 4.86
C ALA A 7 -5.46 -11.86 6.29
N GLY A 8 -4.29 -11.93 6.93
CA GLY A 8 -4.07 -11.37 8.27
C GLY A 8 -4.26 -9.85 8.32
N VAL A 9 -3.78 -9.13 7.29
CA VAL A 9 -4.01 -7.68 7.14
C VAL A 9 -5.50 -7.37 6.99
N ALA A 10 -6.21 -8.10 6.13
CA ALA A 10 -7.65 -7.89 5.94
C ALA A 10 -8.44 -8.15 7.22
N GLU A 11 -8.05 -9.15 8.02
CA GLU A 11 -8.66 -9.43 9.31
C GLU A 11 -8.41 -8.29 10.31
N ALA A 12 -7.18 -7.81 10.41
CA ALA A 12 -6.84 -6.70 11.31
C ALA A 12 -7.65 -5.42 10.98
N ILE A 13 -7.86 -5.12 9.69
CA ILE A 13 -8.72 -3.99 9.28
C ILE A 13 -10.18 -4.27 9.67
N ARG A 14 -10.67 -5.49 9.49
CA ARG A 14 -12.04 -5.87 9.85
C ARG A 14 -12.29 -5.74 11.35
N GLU A 15 -11.35 -6.22 12.18
CA GLU A 15 -11.39 -6.06 13.64
C GLU A 15 -11.41 -4.58 14.02
N HIS A 16 -10.51 -3.77 13.44
CA HIS A 16 -10.48 -2.33 13.67
C HIS A 16 -11.80 -1.63 13.31
N VAL A 17 -12.41 -1.99 12.18
CA VAL A 17 -13.72 -1.47 11.75
C VAL A 17 -14.82 -1.85 12.75
N ALA A 18 -14.85 -3.12 13.19
CA ALA A 18 -15.83 -3.58 14.16
C ALA A 18 -15.68 -2.86 15.52
N ASP A 19 -14.44 -2.64 15.97
CA ASP A 19 -14.15 -1.93 17.22
C ASP A 19 -14.50 -0.44 17.16
N THR A 20 -14.31 0.19 15.99
CA THR A 20 -14.46 1.64 15.84
C THR A 20 -15.87 2.06 15.43
N LEU A 21 -16.51 1.29 14.54
CA LEU A 21 -17.79 1.63 13.93
C LEU A 21 -18.94 0.73 14.40
N GLY A 22 -18.65 -0.50 14.83
CA GLY A 22 -19.63 -1.50 15.25
C GLY A 22 -19.64 -2.74 14.36
N PRO A 23 -20.13 -3.88 14.88
CA PRO A 23 -20.10 -5.18 14.20
C PRO A 23 -20.98 -5.28 12.95
N GLU A 24 -21.88 -4.32 12.73
CA GLU A 24 -22.75 -4.23 11.54
C GLU A 24 -22.02 -3.72 10.29
N TYR A 25 -20.85 -3.10 10.46
CA TYR A 25 -20.05 -2.59 9.35
C TYR A 25 -19.21 -3.70 8.72
N ILE A 26 -19.34 -3.86 7.41
CA ILE A 26 -18.63 -4.88 6.64
C ILE A 26 -17.47 -4.22 5.88
N LEU A 27 -16.27 -4.75 6.04
CA LEU A 27 -15.12 -4.38 5.23
C LEU A 27 -15.34 -4.81 3.77
N THR A 28 -15.55 -3.85 2.87
CA THR A 28 -15.69 -4.12 1.43
C THR A 28 -14.33 -3.99 0.74
N ASP A 29 -13.76 -2.80 0.79
CA ASP A 29 -12.64 -2.41 -0.06
C ASP A 29 -11.56 -1.76 0.79
N TRP A 30 -10.30 -2.13 0.52
CA TRP A 30 -9.16 -1.62 1.26
C TRP A 30 -7.90 -1.68 0.42
N PHE A 31 -6.98 -0.78 0.73
CA PHE A 31 -5.72 -0.60 0.05
C PHE A 31 -4.63 -0.31 1.08
N ILE A 32 -3.44 -0.85 0.85
CA ILE A 32 -2.22 -0.51 1.59
C ILE A 32 -1.09 -0.25 0.61
N GLY A 33 -0.43 0.90 0.78
CA GLY A 33 0.88 1.18 0.21
C GLY A 33 1.96 0.99 1.28
N TYR A 34 3.10 0.45 0.88
CA TYR A 34 4.28 0.33 1.73
C TYR A 34 5.54 0.57 0.91
N ALA A 35 6.55 1.15 1.55
CA ALA A 35 7.87 1.35 0.98
C ALA A 35 8.88 0.44 1.70
N THR A 36 9.82 -0.11 0.93
CA THR A 36 10.97 -0.84 1.47
C THR A 36 12.24 -0.18 1.02
N MET A 37 13.20 -0.08 1.93
CA MET A 37 14.56 0.35 1.66
C MET A 37 15.47 -0.87 1.76
N TYR A 38 16.39 -1.03 0.81
CA TYR A 38 17.42 -2.05 0.89
C TYR A 38 18.79 -1.43 0.63
N HIS A 39 19.82 -1.96 1.29
CA HIS A 39 21.20 -1.54 1.10
C HIS A 39 21.90 -2.56 0.20
N GLU A 40 22.39 -2.10 -0.94
CA GLU A 40 23.15 -2.86 -1.91
C GLU A 40 24.63 -2.85 -1.45
N PRO A 41 25.16 -3.97 -0.96
CA PRO A 41 26.45 -3.99 -0.26
C PRO A 41 27.65 -3.70 -1.16
N ASP A 42 27.49 -3.81 -2.47
CA ASP A 42 28.57 -3.66 -3.47
C ASP A 42 28.58 -2.26 -4.14
N ALA A 43 27.70 -1.35 -3.73
CA ALA A 43 27.64 0.02 -4.25
C ALA A 43 27.95 1.02 -3.12
N ASP A 44 28.94 1.91 -3.34
CA ASP A 44 29.44 2.88 -2.35
C ASP A 44 28.35 3.81 -1.77
N GLU A 45 27.21 3.97 -2.45
CA GLU A 45 26.02 4.73 -2.03
C GLU A 45 24.70 3.97 -2.29
N GLY A 46 24.74 2.64 -2.34
CA GLY A 46 23.64 1.79 -2.84
C GLY A 46 22.44 1.67 -1.91
N ILE A 47 21.66 2.73 -1.70
CA ILE A 47 20.35 2.61 -1.06
C ILE A 47 19.28 2.55 -2.15
N GLY A 48 18.66 1.39 -2.31
CA GLY A 48 17.52 1.19 -3.19
C GLY A 48 16.20 1.36 -2.45
N PHE A 49 15.23 1.99 -3.12
CA PHE A 49 13.86 2.15 -2.62
C PHE A 49 12.88 1.41 -3.52
N THR A 50 11.87 0.79 -2.93
CA THR A 50 10.78 0.17 -3.67
C THR A 50 9.46 0.52 -3.02
N HIS A 51 8.53 1.02 -3.82
CA HIS A 51 7.14 1.21 -3.43
C HIS A 51 6.34 0.00 -3.90
N SER A 52 5.49 -0.52 -3.01
CA SER A 52 4.65 -1.68 -3.27
C SER A 52 3.25 -1.45 -2.74
N TYR A 53 2.29 -2.06 -3.41
CA TYR A 53 0.87 -1.85 -3.13
C TYR A 53 0.15 -3.19 -3.04
N ALA A 54 -0.83 -3.26 -2.14
CA ALA A 54 -1.71 -4.39 -1.95
C ALA A 54 -3.15 -3.91 -1.71
N THR A 55 -4.12 -4.71 -2.12
CA THR A 55 -5.55 -4.38 -2.02
C THR A 55 -6.37 -5.65 -1.87
N SER A 56 -7.65 -5.51 -1.50
CA SER A 56 -8.59 -6.62 -1.52
C SER A 56 -8.68 -7.24 -2.93
N SER A 57 -8.82 -8.57 -2.98
CA SER A 57 -8.93 -9.32 -4.25
C SER A 57 -10.26 -9.10 -4.97
N THR A 58 -11.23 -8.48 -4.30
CA THR A 58 -12.61 -8.27 -4.78
C THR A 58 -12.90 -6.83 -5.18
N ALA A 59 -11.93 -5.90 -5.05
CA ALA A 59 -12.12 -4.47 -5.28
C ALA A 59 -11.39 -3.96 -6.53
N PRO A 60 -11.99 -4.06 -7.74
CA PRO A 60 -11.39 -3.50 -8.95
C PRO A 60 -11.24 -1.97 -8.89
N HIS A 61 -12.02 -1.27 -8.07
CA HIS A 61 -11.89 0.17 -7.88
C HIS A 61 -10.76 0.54 -6.88
N ALA A 62 -10.37 -0.36 -5.97
CA ALA A 62 -9.20 -0.13 -5.13
C ALA A 62 -7.89 -0.24 -5.94
N VAL A 63 -7.88 -1.03 -7.03
CA VAL A 63 -6.81 -1.00 -8.04
C VAL A 63 -6.70 0.38 -8.72
N LEU A 64 -7.81 1.08 -8.95
CA LEU A 64 -7.79 2.47 -9.46
C LEU A 64 -7.18 3.44 -8.44
N GLY A 65 -7.49 3.25 -7.14
CA GLY A 65 -6.87 4.02 -6.06
C GLY A 65 -5.36 3.81 -5.98
N VAL A 66 -4.89 2.56 -6.13
CA VAL A 66 -3.46 2.22 -6.26
C VAL A 66 -2.82 2.95 -7.44
N ALA A 67 -3.48 2.93 -8.61
CA ALA A 67 -2.95 3.58 -9.80
C ALA A 67 -2.85 5.10 -9.64
N GLN A 68 -3.82 5.73 -8.97
CA GLN A 68 -3.79 7.17 -8.68
C GLN A 68 -2.67 7.54 -7.71
N LEU A 69 -2.45 6.77 -6.65
CA LEU A 69 -1.35 7.00 -5.71
C LEU A 69 0.02 6.77 -6.35
N ALA A 70 0.16 5.72 -7.15
CA ALA A 70 1.38 5.48 -7.91
C ALA A 70 1.66 6.63 -8.91
N THR A 71 0.61 7.15 -9.56
CA THR A 71 0.75 8.30 -10.47
C THR A 71 1.15 9.56 -9.71
N ALA A 72 0.54 9.84 -8.55
CA ALA A 72 0.90 10.99 -7.73
C ALA A 72 2.35 10.92 -7.21
N SER A 73 2.84 9.72 -6.85
CA SER A 73 4.25 9.53 -6.50
C SER A 73 5.18 9.76 -7.70
N LEU A 74 4.82 9.27 -8.89
CA LEU A 74 5.58 9.51 -10.12
C LEU A 74 5.57 11.00 -10.51
N GLU A 75 4.45 11.71 -10.33
CA GLU A 75 4.36 13.15 -10.54
C GLU A 75 5.22 13.91 -9.52
N GLY A 76 5.21 13.47 -8.25
CA GLY A 76 6.11 14.00 -7.22
C GLY A 76 7.59 13.83 -7.60
N ASP A 77 7.98 12.68 -8.11
CA ASP A 77 9.37 12.42 -8.54
C ASP A 77 9.73 13.15 -9.85
N LEU A 78 8.78 13.36 -10.76
CA LEU A 78 9.01 14.03 -12.05
C LEU A 78 8.97 15.56 -11.96
N PHE A 79 8.21 16.12 -11.02
CA PHE A 79 8.00 17.56 -10.88
C PHE A 79 8.55 18.13 -9.56
N GLY A 80 9.00 17.27 -8.64
CA GLY A 80 9.58 17.64 -7.36
C GLY A 80 11.10 17.87 -7.43
N ASP A 81 11.51 18.86 -8.23
CA ASP A 81 12.81 19.55 -8.12
C ASP A 81 12.62 20.99 -8.65
N GLY A 82 11.57 21.65 -8.16
CA GLY A 82 11.12 22.96 -8.59
C GLY A 82 10.93 23.97 -7.46
N GLU A 83 11.79 23.94 -6.43
CA GLU A 83 12.04 25.07 -5.52
C GLU A 83 13.54 25.25 -5.29
#